data_AF-A0A830DYV0-F1
#
_entry.id   AF-A0A830DYV0-F1
#
_cell.length_a   1.000
_cell.length_b   1.000
_cell.length_c   1.000
_cell.angle_alpha   90.00
_cell.angle_beta   90.00
_cell.angle_gamma   90.00
#
_symmetry.space_group_name_H-M   'P 1'
#
loop_
_entity.id
_entity.type
_entity.pdbx_description
1 polymer ?
#
loop_
_entity_poly.entity_id
_entity_poly.type
_entity_poly.pdbx_seq_one_letter_code
_entity_poly.pdbx_strand_id
1 'polypeptide(L)'
;MASKCFICAESNPNVLEQHRVVPQRYGGTDTEDNLETLCANCHSAVEKLYNDDVFSQIADADPSPKPTTALDQIIVAYCNAINSGEIVENEGYAIVHRGKPNAELRFNLNVSYEQVREFAMSTESEIGLPRTLTEARGVFKTAYKTGTDYVVSFSTYTPELNQSVGVHIQRASEEIDDFELSDSA
;
A
#
# COMPACT_ATOMS: atom_id res chain seq x y z
N MET A 1 38.23 -0.09 11.30
CA MET A 1 37.88 1.29 11.74
C MET A 1 37.47 1.20 13.20
N ALA A 2 37.80 2.19 14.03
CA ALA A 2 37.34 2.18 15.42
C ALA A 2 35.81 2.38 15.42
N SER A 3 35.07 1.41 15.93
CA SER A 3 33.64 1.57 16.16
C SER A 3 33.44 2.62 17.25
N LYS A 4 32.48 3.51 17.04
CA LYS A 4 32.08 4.54 18.01
C LYS A 4 30.60 4.36 18.28
N CYS A 5 30.14 4.77 19.46
CA CYS A 5 28.72 4.81 19.76
C CYS A 5 28.01 5.71 18.74
N PHE A 6 26.97 5.19 18.09
CA PHE A 6 26.18 5.92 17.10
C PHE A 6 25.55 7.20 17.67
N ILE A 7 25.11 7.17 18.93
CA ILE A 7 24.37 8.27 19.56
C ILE A 7 25.31 9.35 20.14
N CYS A 8 26.27 8.96 20.97
CA CYS A 8 27.09 9.92 21.72
C CYS A 8 28.56 9.99 21.27
N ALA A 9 28.93 9.22 20.25
CA ALA A 9 30.28 9.14 19.70
C ALA A 9 31.38 8.66 20.66
N GLU A 10 31.04 8.06 21.82
CA GLU A 10 31.98 7.35 22.69
C GLU A 10 32.79 6.31 21.90
N SER A 11 34.10 6.22 22.14
CA SER A 11 35.02 5.40 21.35
C SER A 11 35.80 4.39 22.18
N ASN A 12 35.60 4.33 23.50
CA ASN A 12 36.23 3.32 24.35
C ASN A 12 35.66 1.92 24.06
N PRO A 13 36.44 1.01 23.46
CA PRO A 13 35.93 -0.28 23.00
C PRO A 13 35.45 -1.19 24.13
N ASN A 14 35.88 -0.95 25.37
CA ASN A 14 35.48 -1.76 26.53
C ASN A 14 34.04 -1.48 27.00
N VAL A 15 33.41 -0.41 26.53
CA VAL A 15 32.04 -0.02 26.90
C VAL A 15 31.08 -0.03 25.72
N LEU A 16 31.55 -0.45 24.53
CA LEU A 16 30.75 -0.55 23.32
C LEU A 16 30.12 -1.94 23.21
N GLU A 17 28.86 -1.95 22.81
CA GLU A 17 28.01 -3.11 22.67
C GLU A 17 27.28 -3.04 21.33
N GLN A 18 26.90 -4.20 20.79
CA GLN A 18 26.03 -4.28 19.62
C GLN A 18 24.57 -4.20 20.09
N HIS A 19 23.84 -3.25 19.51
CA HIS A 19 22.42 -3.05 19.74
C HIS A 19 21.64 -3.43 18.50
N ARG A 20 20.55 -4.19 18.67
CA ARG A 20 19.63 -4.49 17.58
C ARG A 20 18.58 -3.41 17.48
N VAL A 21 18.51 -2.70 16.34
CA VAL A 21 17.52 -1.65 16.08
C VAL A 21 16.11 -2.21 16.19
N VAL A 22 15.87 -3.35 15.56
CA VAL A 22 14.68 -4.18 15.75
C VAL A 22 15.02 -5.32 16.71
N PRO A 23 14.42 -5.37 17.92
CA PRO A 23 14.62 -6.47 18.85
C PRO A 23 14.20 -7.83 18.28
N GLN A 24 14.87 -8.91 18.71
CA GLN A 24 14.58 -10.27 18.24
C GLN A 24 13.14 -10.72 18.54
N ARG A 25 12.58 -10.26 19.67
CA ARG A 25 11.21 -10.57 20.08
C ARG A 25 10.15 -10.01 19.11
N TYR A 26 10.54 -9.06 18.25
CA TYR A 26 9.71 -8.50 17.18
C TYR A 26 10.22 -8.89 15.78
N GLY A 27 11.00 -9.97 15.66
CA GLY A 27 11.44 -10.50 14.36
C GLY A 27 12.73 -9.89 13.82
N GLY A 28 13.42 -9.04 14.57
CA GLY A 28 14.71 -8.49 14.15
C GLY A 28 15.80 -9.54 14.00
N THR A 29 16.58 -9.43 12.93
CA THR A 29 17.67 -10.34 12.52
C THR A 29 19.04 -9.84 12.96
N ASP A 30 20.08 -10.68 12.87
CA ASP A 30 21.49 -10.30 13.11
C ASP A 30 22.19 -9.82 11.82
N THR A 31 21.49 -9.02 11.01
CA THR A 31 22.08 -8.42 9.81
C THR A 31 22.78 -7.11 10.16
N GLU A 32 23.78 -6.73 9.36
CA GLU A 32 24.52 -5.47 9.55
C GLU A 32 23.57 -4.26 9.58
N ASP A 33 22.54 -4.27 8.73
CA ASP A 33 21.52 -3.23 8.67
C ASP A 33 20.63 -3.12 9.93
N ASN A 34 20.63 -4.14 10.80
CA ASN A 34 19.86 -4.16 12.03
C ASN A 34 20.75 -4.03 13.28
N LEU A 35 22.06 -3.85 13.11
CA LEU A 35 23.04 -3.82 14.19
C LEU A 35 23.74 -2.47 14.26
N GLU A 36 23.61 -1.80 15.39
CA GLU A 36 24.24 -0.53 15.67
C GLU A 36 25.19 -0.64 16.87
N THR A 37 26.31 0.07 16.82
CA THR A 37 27.23 0.09 17.96
C THR A 37 26.83 1.19 18.93
N LEU A 38 26.53 0.84 20.19
CA LEU A 38 26.18 1.78 21.25
C LEU A 38 27.08 1.61 22.48
N CYS A 39 27.28 2.67 23.27
CA CYS A 39 27.86 2.51 24.60
C CYS A 39 26.80 1.99 25.58
N ALA A 40 27.21 1.30 26.65
CA ALA A 40 26.30 0.72 27.65
C ALA A 40 25.23 1.69 28.19
N ASN A 41 25.58 2.97 28.36
CA ASN A 41 24.64 4.00 28.82
C ASN A 41 23.55 4.30 27.77
N CYS A 42 23.94 4.50 26.51
CA CYS A 42 23.01 4.73 25.41
C CYS A 42 22.17 3.48 25.13
N HIS A 43 22.79 2.30 25.20
CA HIS A 43 22.10 1.03 25.02
C HIS A 43 20.97 0.86 26.04
N SER A 44 21.26 1.05 27.33
CA SER A 44 20.25 0.98 28.39
C SER A 44 19.17 2.06 28.25
N ALA A 45 19.52 3.25 27.79
CA ALA A 45 18.56 4.34 27.57
C ALA A 45 17.57 3.97 26.45
N VAL A 46 18.06 3.43 25.34
CA VAL A 46 17.25 2.99 24.21
C VAL A 46 16.33 1.84 24.63
N GLU A 47 16.84 0.81 25.31
CA GLU A 47 16.02 -0.31 25.77
C GLU A 47 14.87 0.10 26.70
N LYS A 48 15.05 1.17 27.50
CA LYS A 48 14.01 1.71 28.38
C LYS A 48 12.93 2.48 27.63
N LEU A 49 13.25 3.05 26.47
CA LEU A 49 12.30 3.78 25.63
C LEU A 49 11.46 2.82 24.77
N TYR A 50 12.07 1.75 24.24
CA TYR A 50 11.40 0.75 23.39
C TYR A 50 10.69 -0.33 24.21
N ASN A 51 9.62 0.05 24.89
CA ASN A 51 8.66 -0.90 25.48
C ASN A 51 7.61 -1.35 24.43
N ASP A 52 6.79 -2.34 24.77
CA ASP A 52 5.76 -2.88 23.86
C ASP A 52 4.81 -1.79 23.33
N ASP A 53 4.48 -0.79 24.16
CA ASP A 53 3.57 0.30 23.81
C ASP A 53 4.17 1.28 22.79
N VAL A 54 5.47 1.58 22.89
CA VAL A 54 6.19 2.46 21.95
C VAL A 54 6.50 1.69 20.67
N PHE A 55 6.89 0.42 20.78
CA PHE A 55 7.18 -0.39 19.59
C PHE A 55 5.92 -0.63 18.76
N SER A 56 4.75 -0.89 19.38
CA SER A 56 3.49 -1.01 18.63
C SER A 56 3.12 0.29 17.88
N GLN A 57 3.28 1.45 18.51
CA GLN A 57 3.00 2.74 17.87
C GLN A 57 3.95 3.08 16.71
N ILE A 58 5.21 2.66 16.78
CA ILE A 58 6.21 2.94 15.73
C ILE A 58 6.21 1.85 14.66
N ALA A 59 5.93 0.59 15.01
CA ALA A 59 5.79 -0.51 14.06
C ALA A 59 4.54 -0.34 13.17
N ASP A 60 3.48 0.25 13.70
CA ASP A 60 2.33 0.69 12.87
C ASP A 60 2.64 1.93 12.01
N ALA A 61 3.81 2.57 12.22
CA ALA A 61 4.30 3.72 11.46
C ALA A 61 5.38 3.33 10.43
N ASP A 62 5.43 2.05 10.04
CA ASP A 62 6.40 1.51 9.08
C ASP A 62 6.25 2.11 7.67
N PRO A 63 7.34 2.64 7.05
CA PRO A 63 7.40 2.95 5.62
C PRO A 63 7.69 1.73 4.74
N SER A 64 7.61 0.49 5.26
CA SER A 64 7.56 -0.69 4.40
C SER A 64 6.37 -0.58 3.44
N PRO A 65 6.52 -1.04 2.18
CA PRO A 65 5.41 -1.05 1.24
C PRO A 65 4.27 -1.81 1.91
N LYS A 66 3.13 -1.13 2.12
CA LYS A 66 1.93 -1.76 2.67
C LYS A 66 1.73 -3.06 1.89
N PRO A 67 1.57 -4.23 2.55
CA PRO A 67 1.36 -5.47 1.83
C PRO A 67 0.21 -5.27 0.86
N THR A 68 0.50 -5.34 -0.44
CA THR A 68 -0.43 -4.96 -1.50
C THR A 68 -1.71 -5.77 -1.31
N THR A 69 -2.77 -5.09 -0.88
CA THR A 69 -4.01 -5.77 -0.56
C THR A 69 -4.65 -6.26 -1.86
N ALA A 70 -5.55 -7.25 -1.77
CA ALA A 70 -6.33 -7.66 -2.94
C ALA A 70 -7.10 -6.47 -3.57
N LEU A 71 -7.42 -5.43 -2.79
CA LEU A 71 -8.04 -4.22 -3.29
C LEU A 71 -7.07 -3.39 -4.14
N ASP A 72 -5.87 -3.11 -3.61
CA ASP A 72 -4.81 -2.38 -4.31
C ASP A 72 -4.48 -3.07 -5.64
N GLN A 73 -4.30 -4.39 -5.60
CA GLN A 73 -4.02 -5.22 -6.78
C GLN A 73 -5.09 -5.09 -7.86
N ILE A 74 -6.37 -5.08 -7.48
CA ILE A 74 -7.45 -4.88 -8.46
C ILE A 74 -7.39 -3.47 -9.04
N ILE A 75 -7.18 -2.45 -8.20
CA ILE A 75 -7.16 -1.06 -8.66
C ILE A 75 -5.97 -0.82 -9.61
N VAL A 76 -4.78 -1.33 -9.29
CA VAL A 76 -3.61 -1.25 -10.17
C VAL A 76 -3.88 -1.96 -11.50
N ALA A 77 -4.47 -3.16 -11.47
CA ALA A 77 -4.83 -3.86 -12.70
C ALA A 77 -5.81 -3.06 -13.58
N TYR A 78 -6.78 -2.38 -12.97
CA TYR A 78 -7.67 -1.47 -13.68
C TYR A 78 -6.93 -0.29 -14.29
N CYS A 79 -6.03 0.35 -13.54
CA CYS A 79 -5.24 1.48 -14.05
C CYS A 79 -4.38 1.05 -15.25
N ASN A 80 -3.71 -0.09 -15.14
CA ASN A 80 -2.89 -0.64 -16.22
C ASN A 80 -3.74 -0.95 -17.47
N ALA A 81 -4.92 -1.55 -17.29
CA ALA A 81 -5.84 -1.86 -18.39
C ALA A 81 -6.45 -0.59 -19.02
N ILE A 82 -6.66 0.47 -18.25
CA ILE A 82 -7.12 1.77 -18.75
C ILE A 82 -6.01 2.44 -19.56
N ASN A 83 -4.79 2.50 -19.01
CA ASN A 83 -3.65 3.14 -19.67
C ASN A 83 -3.21 2.40 -20.94
N SER A 84 -3.40 1.09 -21.01
CA SER A 84 -3.15 0.32 -22.23
C SER A 84 -4.26 0.47 -23.29
N GLY A 85 -5.39 1.08 -22.92
CA GLY A 85 -6.55 1.24 -23.79
C GLY A 85 -7.41 -0.01 -23.93
N GLU A 86 -7.23 -1.02 -23.08
CA GLU A 86 -8.09 -2.22 -23.07
C GLU A 86 -9.50 -1.87 -22.62
N ILE A 87 -9.65 -1.04 -21.59
CA ILE A 87 -10.97 -0.58 -21.15
C ILE A 87 -11.29 0.76 -21.81
N VAL A 88 -12.46 0.85 -22.44
CA VAL A 88 -12.94 2.08 -23.07
C VAL A 88 -13.71 2.94 -22.06
N GLU A 89 -13.45 4.26 -22.08
CA GLU A 89 -14.18 5.23 -21.25
C GLU A 89 -15.66 5.24 -21.63
N ASN A 90 -16.53 5.34 -20.63
CA ASN A 90 -17.99 5.27 -20.68
C ASN A 90 -18.58 3.88 -21.04
N GLU A 91 -17.73 2.88 -21.30
CA GLU A 91 -18.15 1.48 -21.45
C GLU A 91 -17.81 0.65 -20.21
N GLY A 92 -16.54 0.72 -19.76
CA GLY A 92 -16.06 -0.01 -18.60
C GLY A 92 -15.65 0.88 -17.42
N TYR A 93 -15.23 2.12 -17.70
CA TYR A 93 -14.81 3.08 -16.69
C TYR A 93 -15.16 4.53 -17.06
N ALA A 94 -15.08 5.45 -16.11
CA ALA A 94 -15.24 6.88 -16.34
C ALA A 94 -14.54 7.66 -15.22
N ILE A 95 -14.05 8.86 -15.52
CA ILE A 95 -13.51 9.76 -14.50
C ILE A 95 -14.51 10.87 -14.21
N VAL A 96 -15.12 10.83 -13.03
CA VAL A 96 -16.01 11.92 -12.57
C VAL A 96 -15.20 12.99 -11.83
N HIS A 97 -15.64 14.23 -11.98
CA HIS A 97 -14.97 15.41 -11.40
C HIS A 97 -13.49 15.55 -11.83
N ARG A 98 -13.19 15.20 -13.09
CA ARG A 98 -11.84 15.30 -13.68
C ARG A 98 -11.18 16.66 -13.38
N GLY A 99 -9.92 16.64 -12.96
CA GLY A 99 -9.14 17.83 -12.59
C GLY A 99 -9.59 18.54 -11.31
N LYS A 100 -10.47 17.94 -10.51
CA LYS A 100 -10.85 18.44 -9.17
C LYS A 100 -10.20 17.60 -8.08
N PRO A 101 -10.02 18.15 -6.86
CA PRO A 101 -9.50 17.39 -5.73
C PRO A 101 -10.34 16.16 -5.39
N ASN A 102 -11.65 16.21 -5.66
CA ASN A 102 -12.58 15.10 -5.47
C ASN A 102 -12.78 14.26 -6.75
N ALA A 103 -11.76 14.16 -7.62
CA ALA A 103 -11.81 13.31 -8.80
C ALA A 103 -11.93 11.84 -8.39
N GLU A 104 -12.80 11.10 -9.07
CA GLU A 104 -13.03 9.69 -8.79
C GLU A 104 -12.96 8.87 -10.08
N LEU A 105 -12.22 7.78 -10.00
CA LEU A 105 -12.27 6.71 -10.97
C LEU A 105 -13.50 5.84 -10.69
N ARG A 106 -14.39 5.74 -11.68
CA ARG A 106 -15.59 4.93 -11.65
C ARG A 106 -15.41 3.75 -12.60
N PHE A 107 -15.72 2.53 -12.16
CA PHE A 107 -15.76 1.38 -13.07
C PHE A 107 -16.90 0.42 -12.71
N ASN A 108 -17.45 -0.22 -13.74
CA ASN A 108 -18.50 -1.23 -13.58
C ASN A 108 -17.89 -2.63 -13.59
N LEU A 109 -17.69 -3.18 -12.39
CA LEU A 109 -17.13 -4.52 -12.22
C LEU A 109 -17.84 -5.61 -13.03
N ASN A 110 -19.16 -5.52 -13.24
CA ASN A 110 -19.87 -6.57 -13.99
C ASN A 110 -19.55 -6.53 -15.49
N VAL A 111 -19.12 -5.39 -16.01
CA VAL A 111 -18.80 -5.19 -17.42
C VAL A 111 -17.31 -5.40 -17.67
N SER A 112 -16.45 -4.80 -16.84
CA SER A 112 -15.03 -4.69 -17.13
C SER A 112 -14.14 -5.71 -16.41
N TYR A 113 -14.62 -6.41 -15.38
CA TYR A 113 -13.73 -7.22 -14.53
C TYR A 113 -13.04 -8.37 -15.27
N GLU A 114 -13.77 -9.09 -16.11
CA GLU A 114 -13.19 -10.22 -16.83
C GLU A 114 -12.13 -9.76 -17.82
N GLN A 115 -12.37 -8.66 -18.52
CA GLN A 115 -11.39 -8.06 -19.42
C GLN A 115 -10.11 -7.63 -18.69
N VAL A 116 -10.25 -6.98 -17.53
CA VAL A 116 -9.09 -6.61 -16.69
C VAL A 116 -8.32 -7.84 -16.22
N ARG A 117 -9.03 -8.90 -15.84
CA ARG A 117 -8.43 -10.15 -15.39
C ARG A 117 -7.64 -10.82 -16.50
N GLU A 118 -8.22 -10.91 -17.70
CA GLU A 118 -7.55 -11.45 -18.89
C GLU A 118 -6.32 -10.62 -19.26
N PHE A 119 -6.42 -9.29 -19.24
CA PHE A 119 -5.29 -8.40 -19.49
C PHE A 119 -4.16 -8.64 -18.48
N ALA A 120 -4.45 -8.62 -17.19
CA ALA A 120 -3.44 -8.84 -16.14
C ALA A 120 -2.72 -10.20 -16.31
N MET A 121 -3.48 -11.25 -16.63
CA MET A 121 -2.93 -12.58 -16.91
C MET A 121 -2.04 -12.62 -18.17
N SER A 122 -2.36 -11.82 -19.18
CA SER A 122 -1.60 -11.75 -20.44
C SER A 122 -0.26 -11.03 -20.29
N THR A 123 -0.16 -10.11 -19.33
CA THR A 123 1.01 -9.25 -19.11
C THR A 123 2.10 -9.87 -18.23
N GLU A 124 1.99 -11.16 -17.87
CA GLU A 124 2.84 -11.84 -16.86
C GLU A 124 2.95 -11.07 -15.53
N SER A 125 1.96 -10.23 -15.23
CA SER A 125 1.94 -9.42 -14.03
C SER A 125 1.68 -10.34 -12.82
N GLU A 126 2.52 -10.29 -11.78
CA GLU A 126 2.35 -11.05 -10.52
C GLU A 126 1.17 -10.55 -9.66
N ILE A 127 0.15 -9.95 -10.28
CA ILE A 127 -1.02 -9.43 -9.57
C ILE A 127 -1.94 -10.61 -9.21
N GLY A 128 -2.06 -10.88 -7.92
CA GLY A 128 -2.92 -11.91 -7.33
C GLY A 128 -4.41 -11.58 -7.37
N LEU A 129 -4.95 -11.31 -8.57
CA LEU A 129 -6.37 -10.95 -8.72
C LEU A 129 -7.31 -12.05 -8.22
N PRO A 130 -8.47 -11.67 -7.63
CA PRO A 130 -9.51 -12.63 -7.32
C PRO A 130 -9.92 -13.46 -8.55
N ARG A 131 -10.24 -14.73 -8.33
CA ARG A 131 -10.55 -15.66 -9.43
C ARG A 131 -11.91 -15.39 -10.03
N THR A 132 -12.81 -14.78 -9.26
CA THR A 132 -14.20 -14.56 -9.66
C THR A 132 -14.65 -13.12 -9.42
N LEU A 133 -15.60 -12.66 -10.23
CA LEU A 133 -16.29 -11.38 -10.03
C LEU A 133 -16.91 -11.27 -8.63
N THR A 134 -17.45 -12.37 -8.10
CA THR A 134 -18.06 -12.40 -6.76
C THR A 134 -17.06 -12.07 -5.66
N GLU A 135 -15.84 -12.61 -5.76
CA GLU A 135 -14.76 -12.30 -4.81
C GLU A 135 -14.31 -10.85 -4.94
N ALA A 136 -14.09 -10.35 -6.16
CA ALA A 136 -13.72 -8.95 -6.39
C ALA A 136 -14.79 -7.97 -5.85
N ARG A 137 -16.07 -8.24 -6.08
CA ARG A 137 -17.17 -7.48 -5.48
C ARG A 137 -17.15 -7.56 -3.96
N GLY A 138 -16.79 -8.71 -3.39
CA GLY A 138 -16.62 -8.91 -1.96
C GLY A 138 -15.52 -8.01 -1.36
N VAL A 139 -14.39 -7.87 -2.07
CA VAL A 139 -13.28 -6.99 -1.70
C VAL A 139 -13.76 -5.53 -1.62
N PHE A 140 -14.33 -4.98 -2.71
CA PHE A 140 -14.81 -3.59 -2.71
C PHE A 140 -15.96 -3.33 -1.73
N LYS A 141 -16.86 -4.30 -1.57
CA LYS A 141 -17.96 -4.18 -0.59
C LYS A 141 -17.44 -4.11 0.83
N THR A 142 -16.41 -4.89 1.14
CA THR A 142 -15.76 -4.86 2.46
C THR A 142 -15.07 -3.52 2.65
N ALA A 143 -14.23 -3.11 1.70
CA ALA A 143 -13.50 -1.85 1.68
C ALA A 143 -14.43 -0.64 1.95
N TYR A 144 -15.53 -0.54 1.20
CA TYR A 144 -16.52 0.51 1.38
C TYR A 144 -17.18 0.48 2.78
N LYS A 145 -17.45 -0.71 3.33
CA LYS A 145 -18.08 -0.86 4.64
C LYS A 145 -17.14 -0.56 5.81
N THR A 146 -15.88 -0.94 5.68
CA THR A 146 -14.85 -0.67 6.68
C THR A 146 -14.37 0.77 6.62
N GLY A 147 -14.65 1.47 5.51
CA GLY A 147 -14.24 2.86 5.30
C GLY A 147 -12.76 2.99 4.95
N THR A 148 -12.18 2.00 4.26
CA THR A 148 -10.81 2.12 3.72
C THR A 148 -10.76 3.31 2.76
N ASP A 149 -9.72 4.14 2.92
CA ASP A 149 -9.77 5.58 2.70
C ASP A 149 -10.12 6.03 1.28
N TYR A 150 -9.70 5.30 0.25
CA TYR A 150 -9.88 5.70 -1.14
C TYR A 150 -11.11 5.07 -1.83
N VAL A 151 -11.82 4.10 -1.25
CA VAL A 151 -13.08 3.58 -1.84
C VAL A 151 -14.27 4.40 -1.36
N VAL A 152 -14.73 5.32 -2.19
CA VAL A 152 -15.78 6.30 -1.81
C VAL A 152 -17.20 5.83 -2.07
N SER A 153 -17.38 4.79 -2.90
CA SER A 153 -18.72 4.24 -3.15
C SER A 153 -18.71 2.83 -3.71
N PHE A 154 -19.79 2.10 -3.45
CA PHE A 154 -20.00 0.75 -3.95
C PHE A 154 -21.41 0.59 -4.52
N SER A 155 -21.51 0.10 -5.76
CA SER A 155 -22.79 -0.14 -6.44
C SER A 155 -23.65 1.11 -6.62
N THR A 156 -23.01 2.26 -6.85
CA THR A 156 -23.69 3.54 -7.11
C THR A 156 -24.00 3.67 -8.59
N TYR A 157 -25.20 4.16 -8.91
CA TYR A 157 -25.56 4.49 -10.27
C TYR A 157 -24.72 5.68 -10.76
N THR A 158 -23.94 5.45 -11.80
CA THR A 158 -23.20 6.47 -12.55
C THR A 158 -23.76 6.49 -13.97
N PRO A 159 -24.06 7.67 -14.54
CA PRO A 159 -24.46 7.78 -15.94
C PRO A 159 -23.48 7.01 -16.82
N GLU A 160 -23.99 6.33 -17.85
CA GLU A 160 -23.23 5.53 -18.83
C GLU A 160 -22.67 4.20 -18.27
N LEU A 161 -22.21 4.16 -17.02
CA LEU A 161 -21.66 2.96 -16.39
C LEU A 161 -22.67 2.12 -15.60
N ASN A 162 -23.87 2.61 -15.31
CA ASN A 162 -24.83 1.98 -14.40
C ASN A 162 -24.23 1.73 -13.00
N GLN A 163 -24.31 0.51 -12.46
CA GLN A 163 -23.80 0.18 -11.13
C GLN A 163 -22.28 0.14 -11.14
N SER A 164 -21.67 1.16 -10.54
CA SER A 164 -20.23 1.34 -10.50
C SER A 164 -19.69 1.32 -9.07
N VAL A 165 -18.40 1.03 -8.97
CA VAL A 165 -17.58 1.32 -7.79
C VAL A 165 -16.88 2.65 -8.04
N GLY A 166 -16.68 3.44 -6.99
CA GLY A 166 -15.91 4.70 -7.06
C GLY A 166 -14.69 4.65 -6.17
N VAL A 167 -13.55 5.01 -6.76
CA VAL A 167 -12.25 5.14 -6.11
C VAL A 167 -11.81 6.60 -6.22
N HIS A 168 -11.45 7.22 -5.11
CA HIS A 168 -10.94 8.59 -5.06
C HIS A 168 -9.50 8.61 -5.58
N ILE A 169 -9.26 9.32 -6.69
CA ILE A 169 -7.99 9.27 -7.43
C ILE A 169 -6.83 9.76 -6.56
N GLN A 170 -6.98 10.92 -5.93
CA GLN A 170 -5.89 11.49 -5.12
C GLN A 170 -5.49 10.59 -3.93
N ARG A 171 -6.46 10.08 -3.17
CA ARG A 171 -6.18 9.18 -2.04
C ARG A 171 -5.56 7.86 -2.52
N ALA A 172 -6.07 7.31 -3.62
CA ALA A 172 -5.48 6.11 -4.21
C ALA A 172 -4.02 6.34 -4.62
N SER A 173 -3.70 7.48 -5.25
CA SER A 173 -2.31 7.81 -5.62
C SER A 173 -1.37 8.03 -4.43
N GLU A 174 -1.91 8.35 -3.25
CA GLU A 174 -1.14 8.54 -2.02
C GLU A 174 -0.90 7.22 -1.27
N GLU A 175 -1.73 6.20 -1.50
CA GLU A 175 -1.73 4.96 -0.70
C GLU A 175 -1.39 3.70 -1.48
N ILE A 176 -1.58 3.70 -2.80
CA ILE A 176 -1.38 2.54 -3.67
C ILE A 176 -0.11 2.77 -4.48
N ASP A 177 0.91 1.96 -4.21
CA ASP A 177 2.10 1.90 -5.06
C ASP A 177 1.69 1.49 -6.49
N ASP A 178 2.32 2.11 -7.49
CA ASP A 178 2.02 1.93 -8.93
C ASP A 178 0.63 2.39 -9.40
N PHE A 179 -0.06 3.22 -8.62
CA PHE A 179 -1.26 3.91 -9.10
C PHE A 179 -0.88 5.07 -10.02
N GLU A 180 -1.01 4.86 -11.33
CA GLU A 180 -0.89 5.91 -12.34
C GLU A 180 -2.09 5.87 -13.29
N LEU A 181 -2.79 6.99 -13.45
CA LEU A 181 -3.82 7.19 -14.47
C LEU A 181 -3.34 8.28 -15.41
N SER A 182 -3.18 7.94 -16.69
CA SER A 182 -2.80 8.96 -17.67
C SER A 182 -3.95 9.93 -17.92
N ASP A 183 -3.67 11.24 -17.94
CA ASP A 183 -4.67 12.27 -18.28
C ASP A 183 -5.21 12.14 -19.72
N SER A 184 -4.51 11.36 -20.55
CA SER A 184 -4.84 11.02 -21.93
C SER A 184 -5.73 9.80 -22.10
N ALA A 185 -6.08 9.11 -21.00
CA ALA A 185 -7.05 8.02 -21.00
C ALA A 185 -8.50 8.53 -20.93
#